data_AF-A0ABD4Z6F6-F1
#
_entry.id   AF-A0ABD4Z6F6-F1
#
_cell.length_a   1.000
_cell.length_b   1.000
_cell.length_c   1.000
_cell.angle_alpha   90.00
_cell.angle_beta   90.00
_cell.angle_gamma   90.00
#
_symmetry.space_group_name_H-M   'P 1'
#
loop_
_entity.id
_entity.type
_entity.pdbx_description
1 polymer ?
#
loop_
_entity_poly.entity_id
_entity_poly.type
_entity_poly.pdbx_seq_one_letter_code
_entity_poly.pdbx_strand_id
1 'polypeptide(L)'
;MRGRRYLVPVVESFLDWSHGIYEYIEEVYLPELGIAFNERGYVFRTGDERYKPLKLPTREEVPVKYLGDVDVDEKDVKIIEEYLKYKEMMDKIIKKYIEVKSRGS
;
A
#
# COMPACT_ATOMS: atom_id res chain seq x y z
N MET A 1 -18.52 -3.80 -5.55
CA MET A 1 -18.03 -3.94 -4.16
C MET A 1 -17.73 -2.57 -3.62
N ARG A 2 -18.02 -2.28 -2.34
CA ARG A 2 -17.83 -0.95 -1.77
C ARG A 2 -16.41 -0.81 -1.21
N GLY A 3 -15.65 0.12 -1.78
CA GLY A 3 -14.35 0.56 -1.30
C GLY A 3 -14.44 1.91 -0.58
N ARG A 4 -13.37 2.25 0.14
CA ARG A 4 -13.19 3.52 0.84
C ARG A 4 -12.00 4.25 0.24
N ARG A 5 -12.20 5.48 -0.20
CA ARG A 5 -11.15 6.31 -0.79
C ARG A 5 -10.54 7.23 0.28
N TYR A 6 -9.22 7.30 0.30
CA TYR A 6 -8.44 8.07 1.25
C TYR A 6 -7.37 8.90 0.55
N LEU A 7 -7.04 10.03 1.14
CA LEU A 7 -5.79 10.76 0.90
C LEU A 7 -4.83 10.40 2.04
N VAL A 8 -3.76 9.70 1.72
CA VAL A 8 -2.83 9.12 2.69
C VAL A 8 -1.47 9.82 2.57
N PRO A 9 -0.89 10.33 3.67
CA PRO A 9 0.48 10.82 3.66
C PRO A 9 1.45 9.64 3.60
N VAL A 10 2.38 9.68 2.65
CA VAL A 10 3.42 8.67 2.44
C VAL A 10 4.80 9.31 2.44
N VAL A 11 5.77 8.54 2.92
CA VAL A 11 7.19 8.87 2.90
C VAL A 11 7.90 7.86 2.00
N GLU A 12 8.74 8.32 1.08
CA GLU A 12 9.42 7.42 0.14
C GLU A 12 10.65 6.75 0.77
N SER A 13 11.24 7.41 1.76
CA SER A 13 12.42 6.91 2.45
C SER A 13 12.44 7.27 3.94
N PHE A 14 13.32 6.61 4.67
CA PHE A 14 13.63 6.97 6.06
C PHE A 14 14.20 8.39 6.18
N LEU A 15 14.90 8.86 5.15
CA LEU A 15 15.45 10.21 5.11
C LEU A 15 14.33 11.25 4.99
N ASP A 16 13.34 11.00 4.15
CA ASP A 16 12.18 11.90 4.01
C ASP A 16 11.41 11.97 5.32
N TRP A 17 11.15 10.81 5.93
CA TRP A 17 10.51 10.74 7.24
C TRP A 17 11.28 11.53 8.31
N SER A 18 12.62 11.40 8.37
CA SER A 18 13.44 12.10 9.37
C SER A 18 13.48 13.62 9.18
N HIS A 19 13.29 14.09 7.94
CA HIS A 19 13.22 15.51 7.60
C HIS A 19 11.79 16.06 7.57
N GLY A 20 10.79 15.24 7.90
CA GLY A 20 9.38 15.65 7.86
C GLY A 20 8.83 15.87 6.45
N ILE A 21 9.48 15.30 5.43
CA ILE A 21 9.07 15.37 4.04
C ILE A 21 8.08 14.23 3.78
N TYR A 22 6.91 14.56 3.25
CA TYR A 22 5.89 13.60 2.88
C TYR A 22 5.11 14.10 1.66
N GLU A 23 4.47 13.17 0.98
CA GLU A 23 3.52 13.46 -0.09
C GLU A 23 2.17 12.84 0.22
N TYR A 24 1.10 13.42 -0.34
CA TYR A 24 -0.22 12.80 -0.28
C TYR A 24 -0.43 11.95 -1.51
N ILE A 25 -0.96 10.75 -1.30
CA ILE A 25 -1.44 9.89 -2.39
C ILE A 25 -2.91 9.54 -2.20
N GLU A 26 -3.64 9.46 -3.31
CA GLU A 26 -4.98 8.87 -3.30
C GLU A 26 -4.90 7.35 -3.31
N GLU A 27 -5.63 6.72 -2.39
CA GLU A 27 -5.68 5.27 -2.19
C GLU A 27 -7.12 4.80 -2.00
N VAL A 28 -7.46 3.65 -2.57
CA VAL A 28 -8.72 2.96 -2.37
C VAL A 28 -8.47 1.70 -1.55
N TYR A 29 -9.20 1.57 -0.45
CA TYR A 29 -9.23 0.40 0.40
C TYR A 29 -10.48 -0.43 0.12
N LEU A 30 -10.35 -1.74 0.02
CA LEU A 30 -11.43 -2.72 -0.05
C LEU A 30 -11.47 -3.48 1.29
N PRO A 31 -12.29 -3.04 2.28
CA PRO A 31 -12.26 -3.59 3.64
C PRO A 31 -12.58 -5.08 3.70
N GLU A 32 -13.57 -5.53 2.92
CA GLU A 32 -14.00 -6.93 2.89
C GLU A 32 -12.89 -7.89 2.44
N LEU A 33 -11.93 -7.39 1.66
CA LEU A 33 -10.82 -8.18 1.13
C LEU A 33 -9.48 -7.90 1.83
N GLY A 34 -9.39 -6.82 2.60
CA GLY A 34 -8.13 -6.36 3.18
C GLY A 34 -7.10 -5.99 2.11
N ILE A 35 -7.54 -5.36 1.02
CA ILE A 35 -6.69 -4.98 -0.12
C ILE A 35 -6.77 -3.47 -0.32
N ALA A 36 -5.64 -2.83 -0.63
CA ALA A 36 -5.60 -1.45 -1.07
C ALA A 36 -4.83 -1.30 -2.38
N PHE A 37 -5.20 -0.28 -3.15
CA PHE A 37 -4.49 0.16 -4.33
C PHE A 37 -4.49 1.69 -4.44
N ASN A 38 -3.47 2.28 -5.07
CA ASN A 38 -3.32 3.74 -5.13
C ASN A 38 -2.95 4.26 -6.52
N GLU A 39 -2.97 5.57 -6.66
CA GLU A 39 -2.69 6.27 -7.93
C GLU A 39 -1.27 6.04 -8.49
N ARG A 40 -0.33 5.60 -7.65
CA ARG A 40 1.02 5.21 -8.07
C ARG A 40 1.09 3.78 -8.64
N GLY A 41 -0.05 3.09 -8.74
CA GLY A 41 -0.14 1.73 -9.29
C GLY A 41 0.26 0.63 -8.31
N TYR A 42 0.46 0.94 -7.03
CA TYR A 42 0.74 -0.09 -6.03
C TYR A 42 -0.54 -0.81 -5.63
N VAL A 43 -0.44 -2.12 -5.49
CA VAL A 43 -1.48 -3.01 -4.95
C VAL A 43 -0.88 -3.87 -3.85
N PHE A 44 -1.52 -3.92 -2.69
CA PHE A 44 -1.02 -4.62 -1.51
C PHE A 44 -2.13 -4.97 -0.51
N ARG A 45 -1.84 -5.93 0.38
CA ARG A 45 -2.73 -6.30 1.48
C ARG A 45 -2.54 -5.35 2.66
N THR A 46 -3.63 -4.95 3.31
CA THR A 46 -3.61 -4.06 4.46
C THR A 46 -4.89 -4.12 5.30
N GLY A 47 -4.80 -3.65 6.55
CA GLY A 47 -5.93 -3.51 7.47
C GLY A 47 -6.31 -2.03 7.69
N ASP A 48 -7.42 -1.80 8.40
CA ASP A 48 -7.89 -0.45 8.77
C ASP A 48 -6.82 0.37 9.52
N GLU A 49 -5.86 -0.28 10.20
CA GLU A 49 -4.79 0.43 10.91
C GLU A 49 -3.89 1.29 10.03
N ARG A 50 -3.85 1.06 8.71
CA ARG A 50 -3.08 1.86 7.76
C ARG A 50 -3.58 3.30 7.68
N TYR A 51 -4.87 3.52 7.92
CA TYR A 51 -5.51 4.83 7.76
C TYR A 51 -5.45 5.67 9.05
N LYS A 52 -4.46 5.41 9.91
CA LYS A 52 -4.11 6.24 11.06
C LYS A 52 -3.21 7.41 10.62
N PRO A 53 -3.22 8.55 11.34
CA PRO A 53 -2.30 9.65 11.05
C PRO A 53 -0.84 9.19 11.05
N LEU A 54 -0.07 9.70 10.09
CA LEU A 54 1.37 9.49 10.02
C LEU A 54 2.05 10.30 11.12
N LYS A 55 2.86 9.63 11.94
CA LYS A 55 3.65 10.28 12.99
C LYS A 55 5.04 10.62 12.46
N LEU A 56 5.35 11.90 12.38
CA LEU A 56 6.68 12.39 12.03
C LEU A 56 7.57 12.49 13.28
N PRO A 57 8.91 12.44 13.13
CA PRO A 57 9.83 12.56 14.26
C PRO A 57 9.75 13.93 14.95
N THR A 58 9.22 14.94 14.27
CA THR A 58 8.94 16.28 14.80
C THR A 58 7.78 16.33 15.82
N ARG A 59 7.16 15.18 16.14
CA ARG A 59 5.91 15.04 16.93
C ARG A 59 4.67 15.62 16.25
N GLU A 60 4.78 16.01 14.98
CA GLU A 60 3.65 16.40 14.16
C GLU A 60 2.91 15.14 13.66
N GLU A 61 1.58 15.17 13.74
CA GLU A 61 0.73 14.13 13.15
C GLU A 61 0.15 14.64 11.83
N VAL A 62 0.46 13.94 10.75
CA VAL A 62 -0.07 14.23 9.42
C VAL A 62 -1.33 13.39 9.22
N PRO A 63 -2.52 14.01 9.09
CA PRO A 63 -3.78 13.29 9.06
C PRO A 63 -3.98 12.53 7.75
N VAL A 64 -4.62 11.36 7.85
CA VAL A 64 -5.25 10.70 6.69
C VAL A 64 -6.63 11.32 6.50
N LYS A 65 -6.99 11.65 5.26
CA LYS A 65 -8.30 12.22 4.93
C LYS A 65 -9.17 11.19 4.22
N TYR A 66 -10.32 10.87 4.78
CA TYR A 66 -11.34 10.10 4.07
C TYR A 66 -12.01 10.96 3.00
N LEU A 67 -12.02 10.47 1.76
CA LEU A 67 -12.54 11.18 0.59
C LEU A 67 -13.93 10.68 0.16
N GLY A 68 -14.44 9.61 0.77
CA GLY A 68 -15.75 9.03 0.48
C GLY A 68 -15.67 7.57 0.09
N ASP A 69 -16.82 6.96 -0.14
CA ASP A 69 -16.93 5.60 -0.65
C ASP A 69 -16.87 5.59 -2.18
N VAL A 70 -16.41 4.48 -2.72
CA VAL A 70 -16.35 4.22 -4.16
C VAL A 70 -16.87 2.82 -4.45
N ASP A 71 -17.68 2.68 -5.49
CA ASP A 71 -18.05 1.36 -6.00
C ASP A 71 -16.98 0.87 -6.96
N VAL A 72 -16.44 -0.31 -6.67
CA VAL A 72 -15.43 -1.00 -7.47
C VAL A 72 -16.07 -2.21 -8.14
N ASP A 73 -15.91 -2.31 -9.46
CA ASP A 73 -16.49 -3.39 -10.23
C ASP A 73 -15.89 -4.75 -9.86
N GLU A 74 -16.73 -5.78 -9.80
CA GLU A 74 -16.31 -7.13 -9.43
C GLU A 74 -15.25 -7.69 -10.41
N LYS A 75 -15.30 -7.27 -11.68
CA LYS A 75 -14.29 -7.63 -12.69
C LYS A 75 -12.92 -7.06 -12.34
N ASP A 76 -12.87 -5.80 -11.91
CA ASP A 76 -11.63 -5.13 -11.54
C ASP A 76 -11.05 -5.71 -10.24
N VAL A 77 -11.93 -6.03 -9.28
CA VAL A 77 -11.54 -6.73 -8.05
C VAL A 77 -10.84 -8.06 -8.37
N LYS A 78 -11.37 -8.85 -9.32
CA LYS A 78 -10.74 -10.12 -9.73
C LYS A 78 -9.34 -9.90 -10.32
N ILE A 79 -9.16 -8.88 -11.14
CA ILE A 79 -7.85 -8.52 -11.71
C ILE A 79 -6.86 -8.13 -10.60
N ILE A 80 -7.31 -7.35 -9.62
CA ILE A 80 -6.52 -6.92 -8.46
C ILE A 80 -6.07 -8.14 -7.63
N GLU A 81 -6.97 -9.08 -7.36
CA GLU A 81 -6.64 -10.31 -6.61
C GLU A 81 -5.67 -11.21 -7.37
N GLU A 82 -5.84 -11.36 -8.69
CA GLU A 82 -4.92 -12.11 -9.54
C GLU A 82 -3.54 -11.48 -9.56
N TYR A 83 -3.46 -10.15 -9.68
CA TYR A 83 -2.20 -9.42 -9.60
C TYR A 83 -1.45 -9.71 -8.29
N LEU A 84 -2.14 -9.72 -7.15
CA LEU A 84 -1.52 -10.06 -5.86
C LEU A 84 -0.98 -11.50 -5.84
N LYS A 85 -1.69 -12.46 -6.41
CA LYS A 85 -1.20 -13.85 -6.53
C LYS A 85 0.07 -13.91 -7.39
N TYR A 86 0.08 -13.21 -8.53
CA TYR A 86 1.26 -13.14 -9.39
C TYR A 86 2.45 -12.49 -8.70
N LYS A 87 2.21 -11.42 -7.92
CA LYS A 87 3.23 -10.75 -7.11
C LYS A 87 3.85 -11.71 -6.09
N GLU A 88 3.04 -12.45 -5.34
CA GLU A 88 3.51 -13.46 -4.38
C GLU A 88 4.29 -14.60 -5.05
N MET A 89 3.86 -15.05 -6.24
CA MET A 89 4.59 -16.03 -7.02
C MET A 89 5.94 -15.49 -7.50
N MET A 90 5.98 -14.25 -7.96
CA MET A 90 7.20 -13.59 -8.42
C MET A 90 8.19 -13.42 -7.26
N ASP A 91 7.73 -13.02 -6.08
CA ASP A 91 8.56 -12.91 -4.87
C ASP A 91 9.24 -14.25 -4.53
N LYS A 92 8.52 -15.38 -4.68
CA LYS A 92 9.09 -16.72 -4.48
C LYS A 92 10.16 -17.05 -5.52
N ILE A 93 9.92 -16.71 -6.78
CA ILE A 93 10.89 -16.90 -7.87
C ILE A 93 12.14 -16.06 -7.59
N ILE A 94 11.97 -14.77 -7.29
CA ILE A 94 13.07 -13.84 -6.97
C ILE A 94 13.90 -14.39 -5.82
N LYS A 95 13.28 -14.78 -4.70
CA LYS A 95 13.98 -15.38 -3.55
C LYS A 95 14.78 -16.62 -3.94
N LYS A 96 14.21 -17.52 -4.74
CA LYS A 96 14.89 -18.74 -5.23
C LYS A 96 16.21 -18.43 -5.96
N TYR A 97 16.28 -17.36 -6.74
CA TYR A 97 17.47 -17.04 -7.54
C TYR A 97 18.42 -16.03 -6.88
N ILE A 98 17.91 -15.14 -6.02
CA ILE A 98 18.71 -14.10 -5.36
C ILE A 98 19.24 -14.55 -4.00
N GLU A 99 18.46 -15.21 -3.14
CA GLU A 99 18.92 -15.64 -1.81
C GLU A 99 19.91 -16.82 -1.86
N VAL A 100 19.96 -17.54 -2.99
CA VAL A 100 20.98 -18.59 -3.20
C VAL A 100 22.37 -17.99 -3.37
N LYS A 101 22.51 -16.74 -3.84
CA LYS A 101 23.82 -16.07 -3.94
C LYS A 101 24.43 -15.68 -2.59
N SER A 102 23.62 -15.46 -1.55
CA SER A 102 24.11 -15.02 -0.23
C SER A 102 24.56 -16.13 0.71
N ARG A 103 24.48 -17.41 0.29
CA ARG A 103 24.95 -18.57 1.07
C ARG A 103 26.23 -19.23 0.51
N GLY A 104 26.85 -18.61 -0.50
CA GLY A 104 28.05 -19.11 -1.17
C GLY A 104 29.15 -18.05 -1.29
N SER A 105 29.37 -17.26 -0.24
CA SER A 105 30.51 -16.33 -0.12
C SER A 105 31.10 -16.44 1.27
#